data_AF-D6PKP3-F1
#
_entry.id   AF-D6PKP3-F1
#
_cell.length_a   1.000
_cell.length_b   1.000
_cell.length_c   1.000
_cell.angle_alpha   90.00
_cell.angle_beta   90.00
_cell.angle_gamma   90.00
#
_symmetry.space_group_name_H-M   'P 1'
#
loop_
_entity.id
_entity.type
_entity.pdbx_description
1 polymer ?
#
loop_
_entity_poly.entity_id
_entity_poly.type
_entity_poly.pdbx_seq_one_letter_code
_entity_poly.pdbx_strand_id
1 'polypeptide(L)'
;MHVICVSKSASSCGTAAESIIADGGKAESLAVDVSSGEEIRKACEKILEEHECVDVLVNNAGITRDNLLFRMEEDDWMDVINTNLNSCFHWIKAIGRPMTRKRWGRIINISSVVGLTGNAGQANYAAAKAGMIGLTKSLAREFAARSVTVNAIAPDLLIQI
;
A
#
# COMPACT_ATOMS: atom_id res chain seq x y z
N MET A 1 -4.80 -11.85 16.11
CA MET A 1 -4.42 -10.87 15.08
C MET A 1 -5.66 -10.05 14.75
N HIS A 2 -5.56 -8.73 14.75
CA HIS A 2 -6.64 -7.83 14.33
C HIS A 2 -6.28 -7.27 12.95
N VAL A 3 -7.20 -7.32 11.99
CA VAL A 3 -6.96 -6.90 10.61
C VAL A 3 -7.84 -5.70 10.24
N ILE A 4 -7.21 -4.60 9.83
CA ILE A 4 -7.92 -3.42 9.33
C ILE A 4 -7.93 -3.50 7.79
N CYS A 5 -9.09 -3.79 7.22
CA CYS A 5 -9.28 -3.89 5.78
C CYS A 5 -9.57 -2.49 5.21
N VAL A 6 -8.66 -1.97 4.39
CA VAL A 6 -8.77 -0.63 3.80
C VAL A 6 -9.07 -0.72 2.31
N SER A 7 -10.08 0.03 1.85
CA SER A 7 -10.37 0.18 0.42
C SER A 7 -11.17 1.46 0.16
N LYS A 8 -11.37 1.86 -1.11
CA LYS A 8 -12.03 3.12 -1.46
C LYS A 8 -13.50 3.21 -1.02
N SER A 9 -14.21 2.09 -0.86
CA SER A 9 -15.58 2.09 -0.33
C SER A 9 -15.76 1.10 0.81
N ALA A 10 -16.69 1.39 1.72
CA ALA A 10 -17.03 0.49 2.82
C ALA A 10 -17.55 -0.86 2.30
N SER A 11 -18.24 -0.86 1.15
CA SER A 11 -18.72 -2.08 0.50
C SER A 11 -17.60 -3.00 0.01
N SER A 12 -16.45 -2.47 -0.44
CA SER A 12 -15.36 -3.31 -0.96
C SER A 12 -14.46 -3.91 0.13
N CYS A 13 -14.29 -3.23 1.27
CA CYS A 13 -13.53 -3.80 2.40
C CYS A 13 -14.42 -4.52 3.43
N GLY A 14 -15.73 -4.25 3.45
CA GLY A 14 -16.70 -4.90 4.33
C GLY A 14 -16.74 -6.41 4.14
N THR A 15 -16.86 -6.90 2.90
CA THR A 15 -16.93 -8.35 2.61
C THR A 15 -15.69 -9.10 3.11
N ALA A 16 -14.50 -8.51 2.97
CA ALA A 16 -13.26 -9.14 3.44
C ALA A 16 -13.22 -9.21 4.97
N ALA A 17 -13.58 -8.12 5.66
CA ALA A 17 -13.64 -8.09 7.11
C ALA A 17 -14.70 -9.07 7.65
N GLU A 18 -15.89 -9.09 7.05
CA GLU A 18 -16.98 -10.03 7.38
C GLU A 18 -16.55 -11.48 7.22
N SER A 19 -15.85 -11.82 6.14
CA SER A 19 -15.33 -13.18 5.92
C SER A 19 -14.32 -13.58 7.01
N ILE A 20 -13.39 -12.66 7.36
CA ILE A 20 -12.43 -12.90 8.45
C ILE A 20 -13.16 -13.14 9.78
N ILE A 21 -14.22 -12.38 10.07
CA ILE A 21 -15.02 -12.53 11.28
C ILE A 21 -15.79 -13.87 11.27
N ALA A 22 -16.37 -14.24 10.13
CA ALA A 22 -17.10 -15.50 9.96
C ALA A 22 -16.19 -16.73 10.21
N ASP A 23 -14.92 -16.63 9.85
CA ASP A 23 -13.89 -17.66 10.12
C ASP A 23 -13.31 -17.61 11.56
N GLY A 24 -13.88 -16.78 12.44
CA GLY A 24 -13.48 -16.65 13.85
C GLY A 24 -12.33 -15.67 14.12
N GLY A 25 -11.93 -14.88 13.12
CA GLY A 25 -10.93 -13.83 13.25
C GLY A 25 -11.47 -12.52 13.84
N LYS A 26 -10.59 -11.50 13.91
CA LYS A 26 -10.96 -10.12 14.27
C LYS A 26 -10.59 -9.21 13.11
N ALA A 27 -11.57 -8.48 12.59
CA ALA A 27 -11.34 -7.51 11.54
C ALA A 27 -12.28 -6.31 11.65
N GLU A 28 -11.86 -5.20 11.07
CA GLU A 28 -12.69 -4.03 10.82
C GLU A 28 -12.45 -3.51 9.41
N SER A 29 -13.43 -2.80 8.85
CA SER A 29 -13.36 -2.20 7.52
C SER A 29 -13.24 -0.68 7.64
N LEU A 30 -12.31 -0.09 6.90
CA LEU A 30 -12.15 1.36 6.83
C LEU A 30 -12.17 1.82 5.37
N ALA A 31 -13.11 2.69 5.04
CA ALA A 31 -13.19 3.31 3.72
C ALA A 31 -12.19 4.48 3.63
N VAL A 32 -11.24 4.41 2.70
CA VAL A 32 -10.21 5.44 2.46
C VAL A 32 -9.90 5.49 0.98
N ASP A 33 -10.00 6.67 0.37
CA ASP A 33 -9.40 6.88 -0.94
C ASP A 33 -7.87 7.01 -0.80
N VAL A 34 -7.15 5.93 -1.12
CA VAL A 34 -5.69 5.90 -0.98
C VAL A 34 -4.95 6.77 -2.01
N SER A 35 -5.64 7.31 -3.02
CA SER A 35 -5.05 8.33 -3.89
C SER A 35 -4.94 9.69 -3.19
N SER A 36 -5.67 9.89 -2.09
CA SER A 36 -5.68 11.12 -1.29
C SER A 36 -4.79 10.98 -0.04
N GLY A 37 -3.65 11.68 -0.04
CA GLY A 37 -2.75 11.72 1.12
C GLY A 37 -3.40 12.30 2.38
N GLU A 38 -4.40 13.17 2.22
CA GLU A 38 -5.15 13.77 3.33
C GLU A 38 -6.13 12.77 3.97
N GLU A 39 -6.80 11.94 3.17
CA GLU A 39 -7.65 10.87 3.69
C GLU A 39 -6.81 9.80 4.40
N ILE A 40 -5.66 9.41 3.84
CA ILE A 40 -4.72 8.49 4.50
C ILE A 40 -4.27 9.06 5.84
N ARG A 41 -3.93 10.36 5.90
CA ARG A 41 -3.51 11.01 7.16
C ARG A 41 -4.60 10.90 8.23
N LYS A 42 -5.84 11.28 7.90
CA LYS A 42 -6.99 11.18 8.82
C LYS A 42 -7.26 9.74 9.27
N ALA A 43 -7.16 8.79 8.34
CA ALA A 43 -7.31 7.38 8.65
C ALA A 43 -6.22 6.88 9.62
N CYS A 44 -4.96 7.28 9.40
CA CYS A 44 -3.86 6.94 10.30
C CYS A 44 -4.05 7.53 11.69
N GLU A 45 -4.53 8.77 11.80
CA GLU A 45 -4.82 9.42 13.09
C GLU A 45 -5.84 8.60 13.88
N LYS A 46 -6.97 8.26 13.25
CA LYS A 46 -8.00 7.42 13.87
C LYS A 46 -7.45 6.04 14.30
N ILE A 47 -6.73 5.36 13.42
CA ILE A 47 -6.16 4.04 13.71
C ILE A 47 -5.19 4.11 14.91
N LEU A 48 -4.36 5.15 14.97
CA LEU A 48 -3.37 5.30 16.04
C LEU A 48 -3.97 5.79 17.37
N GLU A 49 -5.12 6.47 17.33
CA GLU A 49 -5.92 6.75 18.53
C GLU A 49 -6.51 5.47 19.14
N GLU A 50 -6.97 4.54 18.31
CA GLU A 50 -7.63 3.30 18.75
C GLU A 50 -6.63 2.18 19.12
N HIS A 51 -5.53 2.05 18.37
CA HIS A 51 -4.61 0.89 18.47
C HIS A 51 -3.20 1.23 18.95
N GLU A 52 -2.87 2.50 19.18
CA GLU A 52 -1.54 3.04 19.56
C GLU A 52 -0.42 2.82 18.52
N CYS A 53 -0.32 1.62 17.94
CA CYS A 53 0.67 1.24 16.94
C CYS A 53 0.16 0.09 16.06
N VAL A 54 0.36 0.23 14.75
CA VAL A 54 0.16 -0.87 13.81
C VAL A 54 1.45 -1.69 13.72
N ASP A 55 1.30 -2.99 13.91
CA ASP A 55 2.39 -3.95 13.91
C ASP A 55 2.85 -4.31 12.47
N VAL A 56 1.90 -4.50 11.56
CA VAL A 56 2.16 -4.88 10.17
C VAL A 56 1.39 -3.98 9.22
N LEU A 57 2.09 -3.34 8.29
CA LEU A 57 1.51 -2.56 7.20
C LEU A 57 1.72 -3.31 5.87
N VAL A 58 0.62 -3.59 5.16
CA VAL A 58 0.66 -4.19 3.82
C VAL A 58 0.10 -3.19 2.83
N ASN A 59 0.99 -2.56 2.04
CA ASN A 59 0.59 -1.68 0.95
C ASN A 59 0.23 -2.51 -0.29
N ASN A 60 -1.02 -2.95 -0.34
CA ASN A 60 -1.57 -3.79 -1.43
C ASN A 60 -2.38 -3.00 -2.47
N ALA A 61 -3.02 -1.90 -2.07
CA ALA A 61 -3.89 -1.15 -2.97
C ALA A 61 -3.13 -0.68 -4.23
N GLY A 62 -3.76 -0.84 -5.39
CA GLY A 62 -3.17 -0.53 -6.67
C GLY A 62 -4.19 -0.55 -7.80
N ILE A 63 -3.90 0.19 -8.86
CA ILE A 63 -4.69 0.26 -10.10
C ILE A 63 -3.78 0.28 -11.31
N THR A 64 -4.35 0.00 -12.48
CA THR A 64 -3.72 0.15 -13.78
C THR A 64 -4.54 1.09 -14.68
N ARG A 65 -3.84 1.84 -15.53
CA ARG A 65 -4.37 2.72 -16.58
C ARG A 65 -3.44 2.59 -17.78
N ASP A 66 -3.59 1.48 -18.48
CA ASP A 66 -2.65 1.08 -19.51
C ASP A 66 -2.94 1.82 -20.81
N ASN A 67 -1.93 2.48 -21.36
CA ASN A 67 -2.00 3.11 -22.67
C ASN A 67 -0.59 3.34 -23.22
N LEU A 68 -0.46 3.41 -24.55
CA LEU A 68 0.80 3.83 -25.15
C LEU A 68 1.14 5.25 -24.69
N LEU A 69 2.43 5.51 -24.42
CA LEU A 69 2.87 6.76 -23.78
C LEU A 69 2.31 8.03 -24.44
N PHE A 70 2.32 8.10 -25.78
CA PHE A 70 1.83 9.28 -26.52
C PHE A 70 0.31 9.43 -26.54
N ARG A 71 -0.44 8.47 -25.99
CA ARG A 71 -1.91 8.49 -25.84
C ARG A 71 -2.33 8.47 -24.38
N MET A 72 -1.39 8.39 -23.46
CA MET A 72 -1.67 8.34 -22.03
C MET A 72 -2.05 9.74 -21.58
N GLU A 73 -3.24 9.86 -21.01
CA GLU A 73 -3.69 11.11 -20.41
C GLU A 73 -2.89 11.40 -19.14
N GLU A 74 -2.70 12.68 -18.82
CA GLU A 74 -2.01 13.08 -17.59
C GLU A 74 -2.74 12.58 -16.34
N ASP A 75 -4.06 12.55 -16.38
CA ASP A 75 -4.88 12.02 -15.28
C ASP A 75 -4.65 10.51 -15.08
N ASP A 76 -4.53 9.72 -16.15
CA ASP A 76 -4.21 8.29 -16.08
C ASP A 76 -2.82 8.05 -15.48
N TRP A 77 -1.86 8.91 -15.82
CA TRP A 77 -0.54 8.89 -15.20
C TRP A 77 -0.64 9.20 -13.70
N MET A 78 -1.31 10.29 -13.34
CA MET A 78 -1.41 10.75 -11.96
C MET A 78 -2.20 9.78 -11.08
N ASP A 79 -3.30 9.22 -11.56
CA ASP A 79 -4.09 8.20 -10.88
C ASP A 79 -3.23 7.01 -10.46
N VAL A 80 -2.43 6.48 -11.40
CA VAL A 80 -1.56 5.33 -11.15
C VAL A 80 -0.43 5.69 -10.19
N ILE A 81 0.25 6.83 -10.36
CA ILE A 81 1.32 7.27 -9.47
C ILE A 81 0.78 7.53 -8.05
N ASN A 82 -0.35 8.22 -7.92
CA ASN A 82 -0.94 8.55 -6.63
C ASN A 82 -1.36 7.28 -5.88
N THR A 83 -2.08 6.40 -6.56
CA THR A 83 -2.63 5.18 -5.94
C THR A 83 -1.57 4.13 -5.66
N ASN A 84 -0.60 3.92 -6.55
CA ASN A 84 0.37 2.82 -6.41
C ASN A 84 1.65 3.24 -5.67
N LEU A 85 2.08 4.51 -5.73
CA LEU A 85 3.36 4.94 -5.15
C LEU A 85 3.17 5.96 -4.01
N ASN A 86 2.46 7.06 -4.25
CA ASN A 86 2.32 8.10 -3.22
C ASN A 86 1.54 7.59 -1.99
N SER A 87 0.54 6.74 -2.21
CA SER A 87 -0.20 6.06 -1.13
C SER A 87 0.74 5.34 -0.16
N CYS A 88 1.73 4.59 -0.66
CA CYS A 88 2.71 3.88 0.14
C CYS A 88 3.53 4.85 0.98
N PHE A 89 3.97 5.96 0.39
CA PHE A 89 4.68 7.01 1.12
C PHE A 89 3.84 7.57 2.28
N HIS A 90 2.56 7.89 2.04
CA HIS A 90 1.69 8.45 3.06
C HIS A 90 1.44 7.48 4.22
N TRP A 91 1.10 6.22 3.92
CA TRP A 91 0.91 5.18 4.94
C TRP A 91 2.18 4.94 5.75
N ILE A 92 3.32 4.75 5.07
CA ILE A 92 4.58 4.45 5.75
C ILE A 92 5.04 5.64 6.61
N LYS A 93 4.87 6.88 6.15
CA LYS A 93 5.26 8.07 6.91
C LYS A 93 4.51 8.17 8.24
N ALA A 94 3.21 7.88 8.24
CA ALA A 94 2.39 7.94 9.44
C ALA A 94 2.61 6.72 10.35
N ILE A 95 2.48 5.51 9.81
CA ILE A 95 2.54 4.26 10.57
C ILE A 95 3.97 3.85 10.97
N GLY A 96 4.96 4.14 10.13
CA GLY A 96 6.35 3.79 10.39
C GLY A 96 6.96 4.55 11.58
N ARG A 97 6.43 5.72 11.93
CA ARG A 97 6.91 6.51 13.07
C ARG A 97 6.62 5.82 14.42
N PRO A 98 5.39 5.38 14.73
CA PRO A 98 5.12 4.50 15.88
C PRO A 98 5.96 3.21 15.87
N MET A 99 6.06 2.51 14.74
CA MET A 99 6.86 1.28 14.62
C MET A 99 8.33 1.49 15.05
N THR A 100 8.96 2.55 14.53
CA THR A 100 10.37 2.87 14.84
C THR A 100 10.58 3.32 16.28
N ARG A 101 9.58 3.96 16.91
CA ARG A 101 9.60 4.29 18.35
C ARG A 101 9.50 3.03 19.22
N LYS A 102 8.56 2.13 18.89
CA LYS A 102 8.36 0.82 19.57
C LYS A 102 9.50 -0.16 19.30
N ARG A 103 10.36 0.12 18.31
CA ARG A 103 11.43 -0.74 17.81
C ARG A 103 10.91 -2.10 17.32
N TRP A 104 9.76 -2.10 16.65
CA TRP A 104 9.20 -3.28 16.01
C TRP A 104 8.19 -2.87 14.94
N GLY A 105 8.21 -3.55 13.79
CA GLY A 105 7.25 -3.33 12.71
C GLY A 105 7.62 -4.07 11.44
N ARG A 106 6.63 -4.40 10.62
CA ARG A 106 6.81 -5.02 9.30
C ARG A 106 6.06 -4.21 8.25
N ILE A 107 6.76 -3.77 7.23
CA ILE A 107 6.18 -3.07 6.09
C ILE A 107 6.39 -3.95 4.85
N ILE A 108 5.30 -4.29 4.18
CA ILE A 108 5.28 -5.11 2.97
C ILE A 108 4.64 -4.30 1.86
N ASN A 109 5.39 -4.07 0.79
CA ASN A 109 4.93 -3.33 -0.38
C ASN A 109 4.68 -4.31 -1.53
N ILE A 110 3.48 -4.28 -2.12
CA ILE A 110 3.16 -5.12 -3.27
C ILE A 110 3.56 -4.39 -4.56
N SER A 111 4.76 -4.70 -5.03
CA SER A 111 5.30 -4.24 -6.32
C SER A 111 4.79 -5.15 -7.47
N SER A 112 5.57 -5.31 -8.53
CA SER A 112 5.26 -6.14 -9.70
C SER A 112 6.57 -6.45 -10.45
N VAL A 113 6.62 -7.58 -11.16
CA VAL A 113 7.68 -7.88 -12.13
C VAL A 113 7.79 -6.75 -13.18
N VAL A 114 6.69 -6.10 -13.54
CA VAL A 114 6.68 -4.94 -14.46
C VAL A 114 7.51 -3.77 -13.92
N GLY A 115 7.64 -3.62 -12.60
CA GLY A 115 8.53 -2.62 -11.99
C GLY A 115 10.02 -2.95 -12.14
N LEU A 116 10.38 -4.18 -12.53
CA LEU A 116 11.75 -4.62 -12.78
C LEU A 116 12.06 -4.64 -14.28
N THR A 117 11.13 -5.11 -15.10
CA THR A 117 11.35 -5.35 -16.53
C THR A 117 10.81 -4.24 -17.43
N GLY A 118 9.83 -3.48 -16.93
CA GLY A 118 8.95 -2.68 -17.78
C GLY A 118 7.93 -3.52 -18.55
N ASN A 119 6.93 -2.85 -19.12
CA ASN A 119 5.99 -3.42 -20.09
C ASN A 119 5.47 -2.32 -21.03
N ALA A 120 5.33 -2.62 -22.31
CA ALA A 120 4.82 -1.67 -23.29
C ALA A 120 3.37 -1.29 -22.96
N GLY A 121 3.06 0.01 -22.97
CA GLY A 121 1.74 0.52 -22.59
C GLY A 121 1.55 0.73 -21.08
N GLN A 122 2.57 0.47 -20.25
CA GLN A 122 2.47 0.57 -18.79
C GLN A 122 3.53 1.52 -18.19
N ALA A 123 3.84 2.62 -18.86
CA ALA A 123 4.90 3.54 -18.41
C ALA A 123 4.63 4.07 -16.98
N ASN A 124 3.40 4.48 -16.68
CA ASN A 124 2.93 4.89 -15.35
C ASN A 124 3.06 3.76 -14.31
N TYR A 125 2.55 2.57 -14.60
CA TYR A 125 2.56 1.45 -13.66
C TYR A 125 3.96 0.91 -13.40
N ALA A 126 4.78 0.75 -14.45
CA ALA A 126 6.18 0.38 -14.34
C ALA A 126 6.95 1.40 -13.49
N ALA A 127 6.76 2.70 -13.74
CA ALA A 127 7.39 3.76 -12.95
C ALA A 127 6.97 3.70 -11.47
N ALA A 128 5.67 3.54 -11.18
CA ALA A 128 5.17 3.44 -9.82
C ALA A 128 5.74 2.22 -9.08
N LYS A 129 5.73 1.04 -9.70
CA LYS A 129 6.18 -0.22 -9.10
C LYS A 129 7.71 -0.28 -8.96
N ALA A 130 8.46 0.31 -9.89
CA ALA A 130 9.90 0.53 -9.77
C ALA A 130 10.24 1.52 -8.64
N GLY A 131 9.52 2.64 -8.56
CA GLY A 131 9.65 3.63 -7.50
C GLY A 131 9.40 3.02 -6.12
N MET A 132 8.41 2.13 -6.01
CA MET A 132 8.11 1.39 -4.78
C MET A 132 9.27 0.48 -4.36
N ILE A 133 9.99 -0.15 -5.29
CA ILE A 133 11.19 -0.94 -5.00
C ILE A 133 12.31 -0.03 -4.48
N GLY A 134 12.51 1.14 -5.09
CA GLY A 134 13.45 2.15 -4.62
C GLY A 134 13.15 2.61 -3.20
N LEU A 135 11.89 3.00 -2.95
CA LEU A 135 11.38 3.39 -1.63
C LEU A 135 11.63 2.30 -0.58
N THR A 136 11.28 1.05 -0.91
CA THR A 136 11.49 -0.12 -0.06
C THR A 136 12.96 -0.26 0.35
N LYS A 137 13.87 -0.24 -0.63
CA LYS A 137 15.31 -0.40 -0.38
C LYS A 137 15.87 0.73 0.49
N SER A 138 15.42 1.96 0.27
CA SER A 138 15.84 3.12 1.07
C SER A 138 15.38 2.97 2.52
N LEU A 139 14.09 2.73 2.74
CA LEU A 139 13.50 2.66 4.07
C LEU A 139 13.95 1.41 4.85
N ALA A 140 14.23 0.30 4.18
CA ALA A 140 14.82 -0.88 4.82
C ALA A 140 16.15 -0.54 5.50
N ARG A 141 16.99 0.28 4.86
CA ARG A 141 18.27 0.73 5.43
C ARG A 141 18.06 1.75 6.55
N GLU A 142 17.15 2.69 6.35
CA GLU A 142 16.84 3.74 7.34
C GLU A 142 16.27 3.15 8.64
N PHE A 143 15.37 2.18 8.53
CA PHE A 143 14.62 1.65 9.66
C PHE A 143 15.28 0.43 10.34
N ALA A 144 16.32 -0.16 9.75
CA ALA A 144 16.99 -1.36 10.26
C ALA A 144 17.46 -1.22 11.72
N ALA A 145 18.07 -0.10 12.09
CA ALA A 145 18.55 0.16 13.45
C ALA A 145 17.43 0.25 14.51
N ARG A 146 16.17 0.30 14.05
CA ARG A 146 14.95 0.33 14.86
C ARG A 146 14.19 -1.00 14.77
N SER A 147 14.78 -2.08 14.28
CA SER A 147 14.16 -3.42 14.21
C SER A 147 12.85 -3.47 13.41
N VAL A 148 12.68 -2.52 12.48
CA VAL A 148 11.58 -2.48 11.52
C VAL A 148 12.11 -2.93 10.17
N THR A 149 11.44 -3.88 9.54
CA THR A 149 11.82 -4.38 8.21
C THR A 149 10.89 -3.83 7.15
N VAL A 150 11.43 -3.47 5.99
CA VAL A 150 10.65 -3.04 4.82
C VAL A 150 11.03 -3.93 3.65
N ASN A 151 10.05 -4.64 3.09
CA ASN A 151 10.26 -5.57 1.97
C ASN A 151 9.24 -5.31 0.87
N ALA A 152 9.62 -5.66 -0.36
CA ALA A 152 8.74 -5.62 -1.52
C ALA A 152 8.54 -7.05 -2.02
N ILE A 153 7.30 -7.40 -2.32
CA ILE A 153 6.94 -8.60 -3.05
C ILE A 153 6.60 -8.15 -4.47
N ALA A 154 7.20 -8.78 -5.48
CA ALA A 154 6.94 -8.47 -6.88
C ALA A 154 6.28 -9.68 -7.55
N PRO A 155 4.95 -9.79 -7.51
CA PRO A 155 4.24 -10.84 -8.22
C PRO A 155 4.41 -10.69 -9.73
N ASP A 156 4.44 -11.82 -10.42
CA ASP A 156 4.18 -11.91 -11.86
C ASP A 156 2.66 -11.99 -12.10
N LEU A 157 2.22 -12.29 -13.32
CA LEU A 157 0.80 -12.49 -13.65
C LEU A 157 0.13 -13.48 -12.69
N LEU A 158 -0.84 -12.99 -11.92
CA LEU A 158 -1.73 -13.81 -11.11
C LEU A 158 -2.98 -14.14 -11.93
N ILE A 159 -3.19 -15.42 -12.25
CA ILE A 159 -4.42 -15.90 -12.85
C ILE A 159 -5.41 -16.13 -11.69
N GLN A 160 -6.52 -15.38 -11.66
CA GLN A 160 -7.62 -15.71 -10.76
C GLN A 160 -8.34 -16.95 -11.33
N ILE A 161 -8.34 -18.03 -10.54
CA ILE A 161 -9.03 -19.29 -10.83
C ILE A 161 -10.41 -19.25 -10.19
#